data_AF-B7GG05-F1
#
_entry.id   AF-B7GG05-F1
#
_cell.length_a   1.000
_cell.length_b   1.000
_cell.length_c   1.000
_cell.angle_alpha   90.00
_cell.angle_beta   90.00
_cell.angle_gamma   90.00
#
_symmetry.space_group_name_H-M   'P 1'
#
loop_
_entity.id
_entity.type
_entity.pdbx_description
1 polymer ?
#
loop_
_entity_poly.entity_id
_entity_poly.type
_entity_poly.pdbx_seq_one_letter_code
_entity_poly.pdbx_strand_id
1 'polypeptide(L)'
;MTKKERRTLIVSAVAIICFLTILLLRSSLSLTFEQNHFLSIHTLFEFFSITVAMAIAFQGWISFPQALSRRRLRIATTFLAVGCLDLLHALTYKQMPGIIVADSSVQLTTSFWLAARLTQAIFLLLAFLLPDGPIQEKEKFLAFVVPLLYVGSLAVAHRRRRSRNRSTRLVFTIDSLRQSPRLFI
;
A
#
# COMPACT_ATOMS: atom_id res chain seq x y z
N MET A 1 -13.47 31.94 13.60
CA MET A 1 -13.26 30.89 12.57
C MET A 1 -12.92 31.56 11.25
N THR A 2 -11.72 31.33 10.72
CA THR A 2 -11.29 31.94 9.46
C THR A 2 -12.00 31.32 8.26
N LYS A 3 -12.13 32.06 7.14
CA LYS A 3 -12.79 31.56 5.91
C LYS A 3 -12.12 30.27 5.37
N LYS A 4 -10.80 30.11 5.62
CA LYS A 4 -10.02 28.93 5.27
C LYS A 4 -10.35 27.74 6.17
N GLU A 5 -10.38 27.93 7.50
CA GLU A 5 -10.80 26.89 8.45
C GLU A 5 -12.21 26.38 8.16
N ARG A 6 -13.16 27.28 7.89
CA ARG A 6 -14.54 26.91 7.55
C ARG A 6 -14.62 26.05 6.31
N ARG A 7 -13.84 26.36 5.27
CA ARG A 7 -13.79 25.53 4.05
C ARG A 7 -13.24 24.14 4.33
N THR A 8 -12.15 24.04 5.09
CA THR A 8 -11.59 22.73 5.47
C THR A 8 -12.59 21.91 6.27
N LEU A 9 -13.28 22.52 7.24
CA LEU A 9 -14.31 21.84 8.04
C LEU A 9 -15.47 21.34 7.18
N ILE A 10 -15.95 22.13 6.23
CA ILE A 10 -17.02 21.73 5.31
C ILE A 10 -16.57 20.55 4.45
N VAL A 11 -15.36 20.60 3.88
CA VAL A 11 -14.82 19.52 3.04
C VAL A 11 -14.70 18.22 3.85
N SER A 12 -14.18 18.29 5.07
CA SER A 12 -14.09 17.13 5.96
C SER A 12 -15.46 16.57 6.34
N ALA A 13 -16.43 17.43 6.65
CA ALA A 13 -17.79 17.00 6.99
C ALA A 13 -18.49 16.32 5.81
N VAL A 14 -18.36 16.89 4.60
CA VAL A 14 -18.90 16.27 3.37
C VAL A 14 -18.25 14.91 3.12
N ALA A 15 -16.92 14.80 3.28
CA ALA A 15 -16.22 13.53 3.12
C ALA A 15 -16.72 12.46 4.11
N ILE A 16 -16.94 12.83 5.38
CA ILE A 16 -17.48 11.94 6.41
C ILE A 16 -18.91 11.51 6.06
N ILE A 17 -19.78 12.45 5.65
CA ILE A 17 -21.16 12.14 5.28
C ILE A 17 -21.20 11.20 4.07
N CYS A 18 -20.41 11.46 3.03
CA CYS A 18 -20.30 10.57 1.88
C CYS A 18 -19.83 9.17 2.30
N PHE A 19 -18.81 9.06 3.16
CA PHE A 19 -18.32 7.78 3.66
C PHE A 19 -19.38 7.01 4.46
N LEU A 20 -20.08 7.69 5.39
CA LEU A 20 -21.16 7.09 6.17
C LEU A 20 -22.31 6.63 5.27
N THR A 21 -22.66 7.42 4.25
CA THR A 21 -23.71 7.06 3.29
C THR A 21 -23.36 5.78 2.54
N ILE A 22 -22.11 5.64 2.07
CA ILE A 22 -21.63 4.42 1.41
C ILE A 22 -21.71 3.21 2.36
N LEU A 23 -21.35 3.39 3.64
CA LEU A 23 -21.42 2.31 4.63
C LEU A 23 -22.85 1.85 4.89
N LEU A 24 -23.81 2.78 4.95
CA LEU A 24 -25.23 2.49 5.19
C LEU A 24 -25.88 1.84 3.96
N LEU A 25 -25.54 2.28 2.74
CA LEU A 25 -26.12 1.76 1.50
C LEU A 25 -25.40 0.52 0.96
N ARG A 26 -24.40 -0.01 1.66
CA ARG A 26 -23.57 -1.13 1.18
C ARG A 26 -24.38 -2.35 0.72
N SER A 27 -25.49 -2.67 1.39
CA SER A 27 -26.34 -3.83 1.05
C SER A 27 -27.20 -3.58 -0.17
N SER A 28 -27.59 -2.32 -0.41
CA SER A 28 -28.39 -1.93 -1.56
C SER A 28 -27.53 -1.71 -2.81
N LEU A 29 -26.24 -1.41 -2.62
CA LEU A 29 -25.25 -1.18 -3.67
C LEU A 29 -24.45 -2.44 -4.06
N SER A 30 -24.70 -3.58 -3.41
CA SER A 30 -23.96 -4.82 -3.70
C SER A 30 -24.43 -5.41 -5.02
N LEU A 31 -23.78 -5.01 -6.10
CA LEU A 31 -23.86 -5.69 -7.40
C LEU A 31 -23.04 -6.98 -7.34
N THR A 32 -23.70 -8.11 -7.53
CA THR A 32 -23.04 -9.42 -7.68
C THR A 32 -22.44 -9.52 -9.09
N PHE A 33 -21.12 -9.39 -9.19
CA PHE A 33 -20.37 -9.63 -10.41
C PHE A 33 -19.89 -11.08 -10.45
N GLU A 34 -19.87 -11.67 -11.64
CA GLU A 34 -19.09 -12.88 -11.90
C GLU A 34 -17.62 -12.66 -11.50
N GLN A 35 -17.00 -13.66 -10.88
CA GLN A 35 -15.69 -13.52 -10.24
C GLN A 35 -14.60 -12.99 -11.19
N ASN A 36 -14.68 -13.36 -12.47
CA ASN A 36 -13.73 -12.92 -13.50
C ASN A 36 -13.90 -11.43 -13.86
N HIS A 37 -15.15 -10.96 -13.99
CA HIS A 37 -15.41 -9.55 -14.27
C HIS A 37 -14.96 -8.64 -13.12
N PHE A 38 -15.20 -9.08 -11.88
CA PHE A 38 -14.71 -8.38 -10.70
C PHE A 38 -13.19 -8.25 -10.69
N LEU A 39 -12.46 -9.34 -10.99
CA LEU A 39 -11.00 -9.35 -11.02
C LEU A 39 -10.44 -8.38 -12.07
N SER A 40 -11.00 -8.37 -13.29
CA SER A 40 -10.55 -7.49 -14.36
C SER A 40 -10.75 -6.02 -14.00
N ILE A 41 -11.94 -5.66 -13.50
CA ILE A 41 -12.25 -4.28 -13.09
C ILE A 41 -11.38 -3.86 -11.89
N HIS A 42 -11.20 -4.73 -10.90
CA HIS A 42 -10.34 -4.48 -9.76
C HIS A 42 -8.90 -4.21 -10.21
N THR A 43 -8.36 -5.06 -11.08
CA THR A 43 -6.99 -4.94 -11.60
C THR A 43 -6.80 -3.66 -12.42
N LEU A 44 -7.80 -3.29 -13.23
CA LEU A 44 -7.79 -2.03 -13.99
C LEU A 44 -7.73 -0.81 -13.07
N PHE A 45 -8.59 -0.77 -12.04
CA PHE A 45 -8.58 0.33 -11.06
C PHE A 45 -7.32 0.36 -10.21
N GLU A 46 -6.76 -0.81 -9.88
CA GLU A 46 -5.50 -0.93 -9.16
C GLU A 46 -4.36 -0.31 -9.99
N PHE A 47 -4.19 -0.73 -11.25
CA PHE A 47 -3.18 -0.15 -12.14
C PHE A 47 -3.39 1.35 -12.38
N PHE A 48 -4.64 1.79 -12.57
CA PHE A 48 -4.95 3.20 -12.70
C PHE A 48 -4.48 4.01 -11.47
N SER A 49 -4.79 3.52 -10.26
CA SER A 49 -4.35 4.17 -9.03
C SER A 49 -2.83 4.19 -8.86
N ILE A 50 -2.14 3.10 -9.21
CA ILE A 50 -0.67 3.01 -9.23
C ILE A 50 -0.09 4.04 -10.21
N THR A 51 -0.65 4.16 -11.42
CA THR A 51 -0.21 5.15 -12.42
C THR A 51 -0.37 6.58 -11.89
N VAL A 52 -1.51 6.90 -11.25
CA VAL A 52 -1.73 8.21 -10.63
C VAL A 52 -0.73 8.49 -9.51
N ALA A 53 -0.47 7.50 -8.64
CA ALA A 53 0.52 7.63 -7.57
C ALA A 53 1.94 7.88 -8.13
N MET A 54 2.34 7.13 -9.16
CA MET A 54 3.63 7.33 -9.83
C MET A 54 3.71 8.69 -10.54
N ALA A 55 2.62 9.15 -11.16
CA ALA A 55 2.57 10.48 -11.78
C ALA A 55 2.79 11.59 -10.74
N ILE A 56 2.17 11.49 -9.56
CA ILE A 56 2.39 12.44 -8.45
C ILE A 56 3.87 12.43 -8.01
N ALA A 57 4.45 11.23 -7.86
CA ALA A 57 5.85 11.08 -7.49
C ALA A 57 6.81 11.70 -8.54
N PHE A 58 6.60 11.41 -9.83
CA PHE A 58 7.41 11.93 -10.92
C PHE A 58 7.23 13.43 -11.12
N GLN A 59 6.01 13.95 -10.99
CA GLN A 59 5.76 15.38 -11.01
C GLN A 59 6.54 16.08 -9.91
N GLY A 60 6.59 15.50 -8.71
CA GLY A 60 7.40 16.00 -7.60
C GLY A 60 8.90 15.92 -7.84
N TRP A 61 9.37 14.91 -8.57
CA TRP A 61 10.78 14.79 -8.97
C TRP A 61 11.18 15.85 -10.01
N ILE A 62 10.38 16.03 -11.05
CA ILE A 62 10.67 16.94 -12.18
C ILE A 62 10.47 18.40 -11.78
N SER A 63 9.37 18.71 -11.09
CA SER A 63 8.99 20.10 -10.74
C SER A 63 9.71 20.62 -9.48
N PHE A 64 10.61 19.82 -8.89
CA PHE A 64 11.33 20.18 -7.67
C PHE A 64 12.12 21.50 -7.77
N PRO A 65 12.89 21.77 -8.84
CA PRO A 65 13.74 22.96 -8.92
C PRO A 65 12.97 24.28 -8.88
N GLN A 66 11.68 24.26 -9.26
CA GLN A 66 10.86 25.47 -9.43
C GLN A 66 10.18 25.92 -8.14
N ALA A 67 10.05 25.05 -7.14
CA ALA A 67 9.27 25.34 -5.94
C ALA A 67 10.00 25.08 -4.62
N LEU A 68 11.07 24.26 -4.61
CA LEU A 68 11.91 23.91 -3.45
C LEU A 68 11.16 23.58 -2.14
N SER A 69 9.89 23.18 -2.23
CA SER A 69 9.01 22.99 -1.06
C SER A 69 9.18 21.60 -0.45
N ARG A 70 9.55 21.56 0.84
CA ARG A 70 9.55 20.35 1.70
C ARG A 70 8.24 19.61 1.62
N ARG A 71 7.12 20.33 1.66
CA ARG A 71 5.79 19.73 1.62
C ARG A 71 5.55 18.99 0.31
N ARG A 72 5.86 19.61 -0.83
CA ARG A 72 5.71 18.97 -2.14
C ARG A 72 6.57 17.72 -2.25
N LEU A 73 7.80 17.77 -1.73
CA LEU A 73 8.70 16.60 -1.72
C LEU A 73 8.13 15.46 -0.87
N ARG A 74 7.64 15.75 0.34
CA ARG A 74 7.01 14.73 1.22
C ARG A 74 5.80 14.07 0.57
N ILE A 75 4.96 14.84 -0.12
CA ILE A 75 3.80 14.29 -0.85
C ILE A 75 4.29 13.36 -1.96
N ALA A 76 5.25 13.80 -2.78
CA ALA A 76 5.79 13.02 -3.89
C ALA A 76 6.39 11.67 -3.42
N THR A 77 7.20 11.69 -2.36
CA THR A 77 7.87 10.48 -1.84
C THR A 77 6.90 9.55 -1.12
N THR A 78 5.83 10.09 -0.52
CA THR A 78 4.72 9.29 0.01
C THR A 78 4.05 8.51 -1.10
N PHE A 79 3.67 9.17 -2.20
CA PHE A 79 3.01 8.52 -3.33
C PHE A 79 3.92 7.55 -4.09
N LEU A 80 5.24 7.76 -4.07
CA LEU A 80 6.20 6.76 -4.56
C LEU A 80 6.13 5.46 -3.73
N ALA A 81 6.19 5.57 -2.39
CA ALA A 81 6.11 4.41 -1.51
C ALA A 81 4.76 3.69 -1.66
N VAL A 82 3.66 4.45 -1.69
CA VAL A 82 2.29 3.92 -1.87
C VAL A 82 2.17 3.19 -3.20
N GLY A 83 2.57 3.81 -4.32
CA GLY A 83 2.51 3.18 -5.63
C GLY A 83 3.34 1.90 -5.73
N CYS A 84 4.51 1.85 -5.08
CA CYS A 84 5.30 0.61 -5.00
C CYS A 84 4.62 -0.48 -4.15
N LEU A 85 3.98 -0.12 -3.03
CA LEU A 85 3.26 -1.06 -2.18
C LEU A 85 1.98 -1.59 -2.85
N ASP A 86 1.24 -0.73 -3.54
CA ASP A 86 0.06 -1.12 -4.33
C ASP A 86 0.47 -2.04 -5.51
N LEU A 87 1.63 -1.78 -6.14
CA LEU A 87 2.20 -2.69 -7.13
C LEU A 87 2.55 -4.06 -6.52
N LEU A 88 3.16 -4.09 -5.33
CA LEU A 88 3.44 -5.35 -4.62
C LEU A 88 2.15 -6.07 -4.19
N HIS A 89 1.12 -5.33 -3.80
CA HIS A 89 -0.20 -5.87 -3.52
C HIS A 89 -0.78 -6.56 -4.76
N ALA A 90 -0.85 -5.87 -5.90
CA ALA A 90 -1.34 -6.41 -7.16
C ALA A 90 -0.57 -7.67 -7.58
N LEU A 91 0.77 -7.62 -7.56
CA LEU A 91 1.64 -8.73 -7.97
C LEU A 91 1.62 -9.94 -7.03
N THR A 92 1.16 -9.77 -5.78
CA THR A 92 1.06 -10.88 -4.82
C THR A 92 -0.34 -11.48 -4.77
N TYR A 93 -1.28 -10.96 -5.56
CA TYR A 93 -2.66 -11.45 -5.62
C TYR A 93 -2.73 -12.87 -6.22
N LYS A 94 -3.58 -13.72 -5.62
CA LYS A 94 -3.60 -15.18 -5.86
C LYS A 94 -3.94 -15.57 -7.30
N GLN A 95 -4.67 -14.71 -8.03
CA GLN A 95 -5.16 -14.98 -9.39
C GLN A 95 -4.21 -14.44 -10.49
N MET A 96 -3.06 -13.87 -10.14
CA MET A 96 -2.04 -13.45 -11.14
C MET A 96 -1.03 -14.58 -11.42
N PRO A 97 -0.68 -14.85 -12.71
CA PRO A 97 0.36 -15.81 -13.06
C PRO A 97 1.69 -15.41 -12.41
N GLY A 98 2.36 -16.37 -11.78
CA GLY A 98 3.49 -16.15 -10.85
C GLY A 98 4.78 -15.64 -11.49
N ILE A 99 4.78 -14.41 -11.99
CA ILE A 99 5.96 -13.82 -12.66
C ILE A 99 7.04 -13.40 -11.64
N ILE A 100 6.69 -13.11 -10.37
CA ILE A 100 7.65 -12.53 -9.40
C ILE A 100 7.58 -13.17 -8.00
N VAL A 101 6.42 -13.68 -7.57
CA VAL A 101 6.25 -14.26 -6.22
C VAL A 101 5.68 -15.66 -6.34
N ALA A 102 6.56 -16.67 -6.26
CA ALA A 102 6.23 -18.09 -6.34
C ALA A 102 5.25 -18.61 -5.26
N ASP A 103 4.75 -17.74 -4.38
CA ASP A 103 3.98 -18.07 -3.18
C ASP A 103 2.94 -16.97 -2.84
N SER A 104 2.06 -16.62 -3.80
CA SER A 104 0.95 -15.68 -3.57
C SER A 104 0.02 -16.18 -2.45
N SER A 105 -0.39 -15.30 -1.53
CA SER A 105 -1.35 -15.64 -0.46
C SER A 105 -2.18 -14.42 -0.08
N VAL A 106 -3.46 -14.65 0.24
CA VAL A 106 -4.41 -13.59 0.63
C VAL A 106 -3.85 -12.76 1.79
N GLN A 107 -3.19 -13.39 2.76
CA GLN A 107 -2.57 -12.70 3.89
C GLN A 107 -1.43 -11.77 3.46
N LEU A 108 -0.57 -12.20 2.53
CA LEU A 108 0.53 -11.38 2.03
C LEU A 108 -0.01 -10.19 1.22
N THR A 109 -0.95 -10.46 0.32
CA THR A 109 -1.62 -9.44 -0.49
C THR A 109 -2.29 -8.37 0.39
N THR A 110 -3.05 -8.80 1.39
CA THR A 110 -3.72 -7.89 2.33
C THR A 110 -2.73 -7.10 3.17
N SER A 111 -1.58 -7.68 3.52
CA SER A 111 -0.55 -6.97 4.30
C SER A 111 0.09 -5.82 3.53
N PHE A 112 0.35 -5.99 2.23
CA PHE A 112 0.86 -4.88 1.39
C PHE A 112 -0.17 -3.78 1.20
N TRP A 113 -1.44 -4.15 0.98
CA TRP A 113 -2.53 -3.18 0.90
C TRP A 113 -2.66 -2.36 2.19
N LEU A 114 -2.67 -3.02 3.35
CA LEU A 114 -2.76 -2.33 4.64
C LEU A 114 -1.54 -1.43 4.87
N ALA A 115 -0.34 -1.90 4.53
CA ALA A 115 0.88 -1.08 4.60
C ALA A 115 0.76 0.17 3.72
N ALA A 116 0.32 0.05 2.47
CA ALA A 116 0.14 1.18 1.56
C ALA A 116 -0.80 2.24 2.15
N ARG A 117 -1.95 1.82 2.71
CA ARG A 117 -2.93 2.75 3.28
C ARG A 117 -2.43 3.43 4.55
N LEU A 118 -1.75 2.70 5.43
CA LEU A 118 -1.13 3.28 6.63
C LEU A 118 -0.02 4.26 6.27
N THR A 119 0.85 3.91 5.31
CA THR A 119 1.87 4.81 4.78
C THR A 119 1.21 6.08 4.21
N GLN A 120 0.20 5.95 3.37
CA GLN A 120 -0.50 7.10 2.79
C GLN A 120 -1.08 8.01 3.88
N ALA A 121 -1.81 7.46 4.85
CA ALA A 121 -2.46 8.23 5.91
C ALA A 121 -1.45 8.96 6.80
N ILE A 122 -0.44 8.24 7.30
CA ILE A 122 0.55 8.78 8.23
C ILE A 122 1.41 9.84 7.54
N PHE A 123 1.95 9.55 6.36
CA PHE A 123 2.90 10.47 5.72
C PHE A 123 2.22 11.67 5.07
N LEU A 124 0.95 11.56 4.61
CA LEU A 124 0.19 12.75 4.22
C LEU A 124 -0.12 13.63 5.44
N LEU A 125 -0.52 13.04 6.57
CA LEU A 125 -0.72 13.80 7.80
C LEU A 125 0.55 14.56 8.20
N LEU A 126 1.70 13.87 8.22
CA LEU A 126 3.00 14.49 8.49
C LEU A 126 3.35 15.57 7.45
N ALA A 127 3.01 15.37 6.17
CA ALA A 127 3.31 16.34 5.12
C ALA A 127 2.65 17.71 5.38
N PHE A 128 1.43 17.70 5.95
CA PHE A 128 0.68 18.90 6.29
C PHE A 128 0.96 19.46 7.68
N LEU A 129 1.23 18.60 8.68
CA LEU A 129 1.57 19.04 10.04
C LEU A 129 2.94 19.70 10.13
N LEU A 130 3.92 19.18 9.38
CA LEU A 130 5.27 19.70 9.43
C LEU A 130 5.40 21.02 8.65
N PRO A 131 6.24 21.96 9.11
CA PRO A 131 6.46 23.22 8.43
C PRO A 131 6.96 22.98 7.00
N ASP A 132 6.58 23.90 6.12
CA ASP A 132 7.14 23.97 4.78
C ASP A 132 8.39 24.84 4.80
N GLY A 133 9.33 24.56 3.90
CA GLY A 133 10.59 25.28 3.83
C GLY A 133 11.42 24.84 2.61
N PRO A 134 12.54 25.52 2.34
CA PRO A 134 13.43 25.16 1.25
C PRO A 134 14.16 23.84 1.54
N ILE A 135 14.50 23.10 0.48
CA ILE A 135 15.33 21.87 0.52
C ILE A 135 16.51 22.01 -0.44
N GLN A 136 17.63 21.38 -0.08
CA GLN A 136 18.80 21.26 -0.94
C GLN A 136 18.66 20.09 -1.93
N GLU A 137 19.32 20.18 -3.09
CA GLU A 137 19.23 19.14 -4.12
C GLU A 137 19.72 17.75 -3.65
N LYS A 138 20.71 17.70 -2.74
CA LYS A 138 21.19 16.43 -2.14
C LYS A 138 20.12 15.75 -1.28
N GLU A 139 19.32 16.54 -0.56
CA GLU A 139 18.22 16.05 0.26
C GLU A 139 17.08 15.48 -0.59
N LYS A 140 16.90 15.97 -1.84
CA LYS A 140 15.93 15.42 -2.81
C LYS A 140 16.26 13.97 -3.16
N PHE A 141 17.52 13.67 -3.50
CA PHE A 141 17.91 12.31 -3.88
C PHE A 141 17.67 11.34 -2.72
N LEU A 142 18.10 11.71 -1.51
CA LEU A 142 17.85 10.94 -0.30
C LEU A 142 16.34 10.72 -0.05
N ALA A 143 15.53 11.76 -0.25
CA ALA A 143 14.09 11.68 -0.04
C ALA A 143 13.39 10.67 -0.96
N PHE A 144 13.93 10.38 -2.15
CA PHE A 144 13.40 9.37 -3.07
C PHE A 144 14.01 7.97 -2.87
N VAL A 145 15.24 7.88 -2.35
CA VAL A 145 15.88 6.60 -2.03
C VAL A 145 15.27 5.97 -0.77
N VAL A 146 15.02 6.77 0.28
CA VAL A 146 14.44 6.32 1.55
C VAL A 146 13.12 5.54 1.38
N PRO A 147 12.10 6.00 0.65
CA PRO A 147 10.86 5.26 0.47
C PRO A 147 11.07 3.93 -0.26
N LEU A 148 11.99 3.85 -1.22
CA LEU A 148 12.31 2.60 -1.91
C LEU A 148 12.98 1.60 -0.97
N LEU A 149 13.92 2.06 -0.12
CA LEU A 149 14.53 1.22 0.91
C LEU A 149 13.51 0.73 1.94
N TYR A 150 12.58 1.61 2.35
CA TYR A 150 11.48 1.26 3.24
C TYR A 150 10.62 0.14 2.64
N VAL A 151 10.15 0.30 1.40
CA VAL A 151 9.34 -0.72 0.72
C VAL A 151 10.11 -2.03 0.52
N GLY A 152 11.39 -1.95 0.11
CA GLY A 152 12.26 -3.12 -0.01
C GLY A 152 12.45 -3.87 1.32
N SER A 153 12.64 -3.14 2.42
CA SER A 153 12.79 -3.74 3.75
C SER A 153 11.53 -4.47 4.21
N LEU A 154 10.34 -3.93 3.92
CA LEU A 154 9.06 -4.58 4.21
C LEU A 154 8.90 -5.86 3.40
N ALA A 155 9.19 -5.81 2.09
CA ALA A 155 9.12 -6.98 1.23
C ALA A 155 10.07 -8.10 1.69
N VAL A 156 11.30 -7.76 2.07
CA VAL A 156 12.29 -8.71 2.61
C VAL A 156 11.87 -9.24 3.98
N ALA A 157 11.35 -8.39 4.87
CA ALA A 157 10.89 -8.80 6.19
C ALA A 157 9.73 -9.79 6.10
N HIS A 158 8.76 -9.55 5.20
CA HIS A 158 7.68 -10.48 4.92
C HIS A 158 8.20 -11.83 4.39
N ARG A 159 9.17 -11.81 3.47
CA ARG A 159 9.82 -13.03 2.97
C ARG A 159 10.53 -13.81 4.08
N ARG A 160 11.29 -13.13 4.95
CA ARG A 160 12.03 -13.74 6.07
C ARG A 160 11.10 -14.34 7.13
N ARG A 161 10.07 -13.59 7.58
CA ARG A 161 9.07 -14.09 8.54
C ARG A 161 8.36 -15.33 8.01
N ARG A 162 8.03 -15.34 6.72
CA ARG A 162 7.36 -16.47 6.09
C ARG A 162 8.26 -17.70 5.90
N SER A 163 9.53 -17.51 5.53
CA SER A 163 10.53 -18.59 5.47
C SER A 163 10.69 -19.25 6.84
N ARG A 164 10.82 -18.46 7.91
CA ARG A 164 10.91 -18.96 9.29
C ARG A 164 9.69 -19.80 9.71
N ASN A 165 8.48 -19.34 9.37
CA ASN A 165 7.24 -20.06 9.67
C ASN A 165 7.06 -21.34 8.85
N ARG A 166 7.63 -21.42 7.63
CA ARG A 166 7.58 -22.65 6.81
C ARG A 166 8.51 -23.72 7.40
N SER A 167 9.72 -23.34 7.82
CA SER A 167 10.67 -24.26 8.46
C SER A 167 10.14 -24.84 9.78
N THR A 168 9.55 -24.03 10.65
CA THR A 168 8.96 -24.53 11.91
C THR A 168 7.77 -25.47 11.68
N ARG A 169 6.93 -25.18 10.67
CA ARG A 169 5.80 -26.05 10.33
C ARG A 169 6.24 -27.41 9.78
N LEU A 170 7.31 -27.44 8.99
CA LEU A 170 7.89 -28.69 8.47
C LEU A 170 8.49 -29.54 9.59
N VAL A 171 9.25 -28.93 10.51
CA VAL A 171 9.80 -29.63 11.69
C VAL A 171 8.68 -30.24 12.53
N PHE A 172 7.65 -29.46 12.86
CA PHE A 172 6.51 -29.96 13.65
C PHE A 172 5.72 -31.07 12.92
N THR A 173 5.60 -30.99 11.59
CA THR A 173 4.93 -32.03 10.79
C THR A 173 5.75 -33.31 10.77
N ILE A 174 7.08 -33.22 10.61
CA ILE A 174 7.98 -34.37 10.63
C ILE A 174 7.98 -35.02 12.01
N ASP A 175 8.02 -34.23 13.09
CA ASP A 175 7.95 -34.74 14.46
C ASP A 175 6.61 -35.42 14.76
N SER A 176 5.50 -34.85 14.29
CA SER A 176 4.17 -35.45 14.40
C SER A 176 4.05 -36.77 13.63
N LEU A 177 4.63 -36.86 12.43
CA LEU A 177 4.65 -38.10 11.63
C LEU A 177 5.59 -39.16 12.21
N ARG A 178 6.61 -38.73 12.97
CA ARG A 178 7.52 -39.62 13.69
C ARG A 178 6.88 -40.22 14.95
N GLN A 179 5.97 -39.47 15.59
CA GLN A 179 5.27 -39.90 16.81
C GLN A 179 3.97 -40.65 16.55
N SER A 180 3.42 -40.62 15.34
CA SER A 180 2.29 -41.48 14.97
C SER A 180 2.75 -42.95 14.90
N PRO A 181 2.22 -43.84 15.76
CA PRO A 181 2.54 -45.26 15.68
C PRO A 181 2.05 -45.76 14.32
N ARG A 182 2.97 -46.30 13.52
CA ARG A 182 2.60 -47.02 12.30
C ARG A 182 1.74 -48.20 12.74
N LEU A 183 0.44 -48.15 12.45
CA LEU A 183 -0.37 -49.35 12.33
C LEU A 183 0.20 -50.15 11.16
N PHE A 184 1.24 -50.93 11.46
CA PHE A 184 1.64 -52.07 10.65
C PHE A 184 0.53 -53.11 10.81
N ILE A 185 -0.30 -53.22 9.78
CA ILE A 185 -1.00 -54.46 9.44
C ILE A 185 -0.26 -55.03 8.24
#